data_AF-A0A939UU37-F1
#
_entry.id   AF-A0A939UU37-F1
#
_cell.length_a   1.000
_cell.length_b   1.000
_cell.length_c   1.000
_cell.angle_alpha   90.00
_cell.angle_beta   90.00
_cell.angle_gamma   90.00
#
_symmetry.space_group_name_H-M   'P 1'
#
loop_
_entity.id
_entity.type
_entity.pdbx_description
1 polymer ?
#
loop_
_entity_poly.entity_id
_entity_poly.type
_entity_poly.pdbx_seq_one_letter_code
_entity_poly.pdbx_strand_id
1 'polypeptide(L)'
;MFETILAADLGSSQTRLATKNEILTEESRAALDPEDTCRVLEVGDRARRLLNTAEAFPVRNGAIADAALAAVMLRRFALKLIKRRPLFGASLTIAAPLAAKPIERAAALETGRGAGFRRVRIVDSLLAGAEGAGLDITGHGARMLADIGRDSVKTAVFASGGIIAESFARFGSSAADRGIRTFLAEEHRLLVGARTAERLKKSLGAPLIRVNGRDASTGLPVSRDIR
;
A
#
# COMPACT_ATOMS: atom_id res chain seq x y z
N MET A 1 -7.69 -12.96 -30.21
CA MET A 1 -6.66 -12.76 -29.15
C MET A 1 -7.41 -12.38 -27.89
N PHE A 2 -7.35 -13.19 -26.83
CA PHE A 2 -8.05 -12.89 -25.58
C PHE A 2 -7.44 -11.63 -24.95
N GLU A 3 -8.29 -10.67 -24.58
CA GLU A 3 -7.87 -9.45 -23.90
C GLU A 3 -7.25 -9.80 -22.55
N THR A 4 -6.02 -9.33 -22.30
CA THR A 4 -5.37 -9.46 -20.99
C THR A 4 -5.97 -8.41 -20.05
N ILE A 5 -6.78 -8.87 -19.09
CA ILE A 5 -7.45 -8.01 -18.11
C ILE A 5 -6.74 -8.13 -16.76
N LEU A 6 -6.32 -6.99 -16.22
CA LEU A 6 -5.73 -6.89 -14.89
C LEU A 6 -6.55 -5.95 -14.01
N ALA A 7 -6.51 -6.22 -12.70
CA ALA A 7 -6.95 -5.29 -11.66
C ALA A 7 -5.75 -4.91 -10.78
N ALA A 8 -5.74 -3.69 -10.25
CA ALA A 8 -4.71 -3.22 -9.34
C ALA A 8 -5.29 -2.47 -8.14
N ASP A 9 -4.74 -2.73 -6.97
CA ASP A 9 -4.88 -1.93 -5.75
C ASP A 9 -3.50 -1.34 -5.43
N LEU A 10 -3.39 -0.01 -5.53
CA LEU A 10 -2.16 0.75 -5.31
C LEU A 10 -2.16 1.31 -3.89
N GLY A 11 -1.86 0.46 -2.90
CA GLY A 11 -1.82 0.85 -1.49
C GLY A 11 -0.48 1.47 -1.08
N SER A 12 -0.45 2.25 0.02
CA SER A 12 0.80 2.89 0.50
C SER A 12 1.84 1.90 1.05
N SER A 13 1.42 0.71 1.48
CA SER A 13 2.35 -0.34 1.95
C SER A 13 2.62 -1.40 0.89
N GLN A 14 1.57 -1.86 0.22
CA GLN A 14 1.61 -2.95 -0.73
C GLN A 14 0.78 -2.59 -1.96
N THR A 15 1.26 -3.04 -3.10
CA THR A 15 0.54 -3.02 -4.36
C THR A 15 0.12 -4.44 -4.68
N ARG A 16 -1.16 -4.63 -4.99
CA ARG A 16 -1.72 -5.91 -5.42
C ARG A 16 -2.14 -5.82 -6.86
N LEU A 17 -1.71 -6.77 -7.69
CA LEU A 17 -2.20 -6.94 -9.05
C LEU A 17 -2.86 -8.29 -9.17
N ALA A 18 -4.00 -8.34 -9.85
CA ALA A 18 -4.75 -9.57 -10.07
C ALA A 18 -5.03 -9.79 -11.56
N THR A 19 -4.95 -11.04 -11.98
CA THR A 19 -5.65 -11.57 -13.15
C THR A 19 -6.81 -12.45 -12.67
N LYS A 20 -7.56 -13.07 -13.59
CA LYS A 20 -8.58 -14.06 -13.24
C LYS A 20 -8.06 -15.21 -12.37
N ASN A 21 -6.79 -15.60 -12.53
CA ASN A 21 -6.26 -16.85 -11.98
C ASN A 21 -5.15 -16.65 -10.94
N GLU A 22 -4.59 -15.46 -10.83
CA GLU A 22 -3.36 -15.23 -10.06
C GLU A 22 -3.34 -13.81 -9.48
N ILE A 23 -2.89 -13.69 -8.24
CA ILE A 23 -2.68 -12.41 -7.54
C ILE A 23 -1.21 -12.28 -7.18
N LEU A 24 -0.60 -11.17 -7.55
CA LEU A 24 0.73 -10.75 -7.13
C LEU A 24 0.60 -9.65 -6.07
N THR A 25 1.30 -9.81 -4.95
CA THR A 25 1.44 -8.76 -3.93
C THR A 25 2.92 -8.43 -3.76
N GLU A 26 3.26 -7.14 -3.80
CA GLU A 26 4.61 -6.61 -3.66
C GLU A 26 4.58 -5.34 -2.80
N GLU A 27 5.69 -4.98 -2.15
CA GLU A 27 5.77 -3.68 -1.47
C GLU A 27 5.60 -2.48 -2.42
N SER A 28 4.91 -1.43 -1.97
CA SER A 28 4.78 -0.17 -2.70
C SER A 28 5.99 0.73 -2.49
N ARG A 29 7.15 0.26 -2.95
CA ARG A 29 8.47 0.85 -2.69
C ARG A 29 9.34 0.80 -3.93
N ALA A 30 10.16 1.83 -4.12
CA ALA A 30 11.25 1.85 -5.08
C ALA A 30 12.59 2.10 -4.37
N ALA A 31 13.64 1.49 -4.91
CA ALA A 31 15.02 1.77 -4.57
C ALA A 31 15.64 2.53 -5.74
N LEU A 32 16.15 3.72 -5.46
CA LEU A 32 16.73 4.66 -6.41
C LEU A 32 18.24 4.70 -6.23
N ASP A 33 18.94 5.05 -7.31
CA ASP A 33 20.37 5.32 -7.27
C ASP A 33 20.63 6.53 -6.34
N PRO A 34 21.50 6.42 -5.31
CA PRO A 34 21.81 7.54 -4.42
C PRO A 34 22.43 8.74 -5.13
N GLU A 35 23.15 8.50 -6.22
CA GLU A 35 23.83 9.56 -6.98
C GLU A 35 22.93 10.14 -8.08
N ASP A 36 21.93 9.38 -8.54
CA ASP A 36 20.91 9.82 -9.48
C ASP A 36 19.51 9.32 -9.06
N THR A 37 18.81 10.13 -8.28
CA THR A 37 17.47 9.76 -7.79
C THR A 37 16.40 9.60 -8.89
N CYS A 38 16.69 9.96 -10.15
CA CYS A 38 15.81 9.66 -11.28
C CYS A 38 15.93 8.19 -11.75
N ARG A 39 17.01 7.50 -11.39
CA ARG A 39 17.28 6.12 -11.82
C ARG A 39 16.71 5.11 -10.84
N VAL A 40 15.69 4.37 -11.31
CA VAL A 40 15.07 3.28 -10.55
C VAL A 40 15.87 1.98 -10.65
N LEU A 41 16.55 1.61 -9.57
CA LEU A 41 17.29 0.35 -9.46
C LEU A 41 16.32 -0.84 -9.36
N GLU A 42 15.51 -0.89 -8.31
CA GLU A 42 14.54 -1.96 -8.05
C GLU A 42 13.21 -1.43 -7.52
N VAL A 43 12.17 -2.26 -7.58
CA VAL A 43 10.85 -1.98 -6.98
C VAL A 43 10.37 -3.20 -6.19
N GLY A 44 9.37 -3.00 -5.32
CA GLY A 44 8.75 -4.11 -4.59
C GLY A 44 9.64 -4.68 -3.48
N ASP A 45 9.47 -5.97 -3.24
CA ASP A 45 10.20 -6.69 -2.20
C ASP A 45 11.71 -6.71 -2.47
N ARG A 46 12.11 -6.61 -3.74
CA ARG A 46 13.51 -6.48 -4.14
C ARG A 46 14.09 -5.16 -3.69
N ALA A 47 13.38 -4.05 -3.90
CA ALA A 47 13.80 -2.73 -3.42
C ALA A 47 14.02 -2.71 -1.90
N ARG A 48 13.17 -3.39 -1.12
CA ARG A 48 13.30 -3.48 0.34
C ARG A 48 14.61 -4.14 0.81
N ARG A 49 15.16 -5.06 0.02
CA ARG A 49 16.36 -5.84 0.36
C ARG A 49 17.66 -5.12 0.00
N LEU A 50 17.60 -4.11 -0.87
CA LEU A 50 18.78 -3.34 -1.23
C LEU A 50 19.21 -2.46 -0.05
N LEU A 51 20.54 -2.35 0.11
CA LEU A 51 21.19 -1.47 1.06
C LEU A 51 21.88 -0.34 0.28
N ASN A 52 22.14 0.79 0.96
CA ASN A 52 22.81 1.95 0.37
C ASN A 52 22.09 2.51 -0.87
N THR A 53 20.76 2.50 -0.87
CA THR A 53 19.92 3.09 -1.92
C THR A 53 19.07 4.21 -1.36
N ALA A 54 18.71 5.21 -2.18
CA ALA A 54 17.66 6.15 -1.81
C ALA A 54 16.28 5.46 -1.89
N GLU A 55 15.48 5.53 -0.82
CA GLU A 55 14.14 4.92 -0.79
C GLU A 55 13.07 5.92 -1.25
N ALA A 56 12.18 5.48 -2.14
CA ALA A 56 11.01 6.25 -2.56
C ALA A 56 9.73 5.44 -2.44
N PHE A 57 8.63 6.13 -2.12
CA PHE A 57 7.30 5.57 -1.91
C PHE A 57 6.33 6.20 -2.92
N PRO A 58 6.00 5.51 -4.03
CA PRO A 58 5.17 6.09 -5.10
C PRO A 58 3.72 6.36 -4.67
N VAL A 59 3.28 5.66 -3.62
CA VAL A 59 1.96 5.80 -3.01
C VAL A 59 2.12 6.16 -1.54
N ARG A 60 1.50 7.24 -1.09
CA ARG A 60 1.57 7.74 0.29
C ARG A 60 0.23 8.27 0.74
N ASN A 61 -0.10 8.12 2.03
CA ASN A 61 -1.35 8.66 2.61
C ASN A 61 -2.62 8.22 1.85
N GLY A 62 -2.62 7.00 1.30
CA GLY A 62 -3.73 6.46 0.51
C GLY A 62 -3.88 7.02 -0.91
N ALA A 63 -2.89 7.77 -1.41
CA ALA A 63 -2.92 8.37 -2.74
C ALA A 63 -1.60 8.16 -3.51
N ILE A 64 -1.68 8.21 -4.84
CA ILE A 64 -0.50 8.17 -5.71
C ILE A 64 0.19 9.54 -5.61
N ALA A 65 1.40 9.55 -5.07
CA ALA A 65 2.20 10.76 -4.85
C ALA A 65 3.14 11.05 -6.03
N ASP A 66 3.57 10.02 -6.74
CA ASP A 66 4.42 10.10 -7.93
C ASP A 66 3.88 9.13 -8.99
N ALA A 67 3.17 9.67 -9.98
CA ALA A 67 2.52 8.86 -11.00
C ALA A 67 3.51 8.17 -11.94
N ALA A 68 4.67 8.79 -12.21
CA ALA A 68 5.69 8.26 -13.10
C ALA A 68 6.43 7.09 -12.45
N LEU A 69 6.85 7.24 -11.19
CA LEU A 69 7.48 6.15 -10.45
C LEU A 69 6.48 5.02 -10.18
N ALA A 70 5.21 5.34 -9.87
CA ALA A 70 4.16 4.34 -9.73
C ALA A 70 3.92 3.58 -11.04
N ALA A 71 4.01 4.23 -12.20
CA ALA A 71 3.89 3.60 -13.51
C ALA A 71 5.03 2.61 -13.77
N VAL A 72 6.27 2.96 -13.45
CA VAL A 72 7.44 2.06 -13.55
C VAL A 72 7.24 0.83 -12.66
N MET A 73 6.81 1.04 -11.42
CA MET A 73 6.51 -0.02 -10.45
C MET A 73 5.39 -0.94 -10.96
N LEU A 74 4.25 -0.36 -11.34
CA LEU A 74 3.08 -1.07 -11.85
C LEU A 74 3.43 -1.90 -13.10
N ARG A 75 4.21 -1.34 -14.03
CA ARG A 75 4.67 -2.05 -15.23
C ARG A 75 5.53 -3.27 -14.88
N ARG A 76 6.49 -3.12 -13.96
CA ARG A 76 7.36 -4.24 -13.53
C ARG A 76 6.54 -5.35 -12.88
N PHE A 77 5.57 -5.01 -12.03
CA PHE A 77 4.68 -5.99 -11.40
C PHE A 77 3.74 -6.66 -12.41
N ALA A 78 3.16 -5.91 -13.33
CA ALA A 78 2.29 -6.46 -14.36
C ALA A 78 3.04 -7.46 -15.25
N LEU A 79 4.23 -7.10 -15.72
CA LEU A 79 5.08 -8.00 -16.52
C LEU A 79 5.52 -9.24 -15.73
N LYS A 80 5.76 -9.11 -14.42
CA LYS A 80 6.03 -10.27 -13.55
C LYS A 80 4.82 -11.20 -13.49
N LEU A 81 3.63 -10.68 -13.21
CA LEU A 81 2.38 -11.44 -13.09
C LEU A 81 2.00 -12.15 -14.39
N ILE A 82 2.10 -11.48 -15.54
CA ILE A 82 1.75 -12.08 -16.84
C ILE A 82 2.91 -12.86 -17.49
N LYS A 83 3.96 -13.20 -16.72
CA LYS A 83 5.11 -14.00 -17.17
C LYS A 83 5.77 -13.43 -18.43
N ARG A 84 6.00 -12.11 -18.43
CA ARG A 84 6.62 -11.32 -19.52
C ARG A 84 5.88 -11.33 -20.85
N ARG A 85 4.60 -11.69 -20.86
CA ARG A 85 3.74 -11.46 -22.04
C ARG A 85 3.65 -9.96 -22.35
N PRO A 86 3.48 -9.56 -23.62
CA PRO A 86 3.31 -8.16 -23.98
C PRO A 86 2.06 -7.56 -23.32
N LEU A 87 2.16 -6.31 -22.86
CA LEU A 87 1.01 -5.53 -22.38
C LEU A 87 0.19 -4.91 -23.52
N PHE A 88 0.51 -5.23 -24.78
CA PHE A 88 -0.16 -4.64 -25.94
C PHE A 88 -1.65 -4.99 -25.95
N GLY A 89 -2.49 -3.95 -25.87
CA GLY A 89 -3.94 -4.11 -25.84
C GLY A 89 -4.54 -4.57 -24.50
N ALA A 90 -3.72 -4.73 -23.44
CA ALA A 90 -4.19 -5.08 -22.11
C ALA A 90 -5.04 -3.94 -21.49
N SER A 91 -6.02 -4.33 -20.68
CA SER A 91 -6.84 -3.42 -19.88
C SER A 91 -6.49 -3.52 -18.40
N LEU A 92 -6.57 -2.39 -17.71
CA LEU A 92 -6.36 -2.29 -16.27
C LEU A 92 -7.57 -1.63 -15.60
N THR A 93 -8.04 -2.24 -14.52
CA THR A 93 -8.96 -1.60 -13.57
C THR A 93 -8.20 -1.28 -12.29
N ILE A 94 -8.19 -0.01 -11.86
CA ILE A 94 -7.54 0.42 -10.63
C ILE A 94 -8.60 0.69 -9.57
N ALA A 95 -8.45 0.10 -8.38
CA ALA A 95 -9.26 0.43 -7.22
C ALA A 95 -8.77 1.76 -6.64
N ALA A 96 -9.64 2.76 -6.61
CA ALA A 96 -9.39 4.05 -5.95
C ALA A 96 -10.72 4.56 -5.38
N PRO A 97 -10.72 5.37 -4.30
CA PRO A 97 -11.96 5.93 -3.79
C PRO A 97 -12.61 6.79 -4.88
N LEU A 98 -13.90 6.60 -5.18
CA LEU A 98 -14.58 7.51 -6.11
C LEU A 98 -14.71 8.89 -5.47
N ALA A 99 -14.92 9.01 -4.17
CA ALA A 99 -14.83 10.30 -3.47
C ALA A 99 -13.42 10.93 -3.43
N ALA A 100 -12.41 10.27 -4.02
CA ALA A 100 -11.08 10.85 -4.17
C ALA A 100 -11.13 12.16 -4.95
N LYS A 101 -10.18 13.05 -4.64
CA LYS A 101 -10.09 14.35 -5.34
C LYS A 101 -9.85 14.10 -6.84
N PRO A 102 -10.32 14.98 -7.75
CA PRO A 102 -10.11 14.82 -9.19
C PRO A 102 -8.64 14.58 -9.57
N ILE A 103 -7.70 15.19 -8.85
CA ILE A 103 -6.26 14.99 -9.03
C ILE A 103 -5.79 13.55 -8.72
N GLU A 104 -6.37 12.89 -7.72
CA GLU A 104 -6.02 11.51 -7.34
C GLU A 104 -6.55 10.51 -8.38
N ARG A 105 -7.76 10.74 -8.90
CA ARG A 105 -8.31 9.98 -10.02
C ARG A 105 -7.46 10.15 -11.29
N ALA A 106 -7.05 11.39 -11.58
CA ALA A 106 -6.17 11.68 -12.72
C ALA A 106 -4.83 10.94 -12.60
N ALA A 107 -4.20 10.98 -11.42
CA ALA A 107 -2.96 10.27 -11.14
C ALA A 107 -3.09 8.75 -11.34
N ALA A 108 -4.21 8.13 -10.93
CA ALA A 108 -4.44 6.70 -11.17
C ALA A 108 -4.52 6.37 -12.68
N LEU A 109 -5.26 7.17 -13.46
CA LEU A 109 -5.34 7.00 -14.90
C LEU A 109 -3.98 7.20 -15.58
N GLU A 110 -3.24 8.22 -15.17
CA GLU A 110 -1.89 8.51 -15.64
C GLU A 110 -0.93 7.37 -15.35
N THR A 111 -0.91 6.86 -14.11
CA THR A 111 -0.10 5.70 -13.72
C THR A 111 -0.39 4.47 -14.57
N GLY A 112 -1.66 4.15 -14.80
CA GLY A 112 -2.05 3.02 -15.65
C GLY A 112 -1.60 3.21 -17.11
N ARG A 113 -1.78 4.41 -17.67
CA ARG A 113 -1.37 4.71 -19.05
C ARG A 113 0.14 4.70 -19.20
N GLY A 114 0.86 5.33 -18.27
CA GLY A 114 2.32 5.36 -18.21
C GLY A 114 2.94 3.97 -18.05
N ALA A 115 2.25 3.03 -17.40
CA ALA A 115 2.68 1.63 -17.31
C ALA A 115 2.55 0.87 -18.65
N GLY A 116 1.82 1.43 -19.61
CA GLY A 116 1.63 0.89 -20.97
C GLY A 116 0.30 0.19 -21.21
N PHE A 117 -0.71 0.37 -20.34
CA PHE A 117 -2.04 -0.17 -20.55
C PHE A 117 -2.84 0.70 -21.53
N ARG A 118 -3.54 0.06 -22.48
CA ARG A 118 -4.33 0.78 -23.49
C ARG A 118 -5.64 1.31 -22.92
N ARG A 119 -6.31 0.51 -22.08
CA ARG A 119 -7.58 0.86 -21.44
C ARG A 119 -7.38 0.85 -19.94
N VAL A 120 -7.59 2.00 -19.30
CA VAL A 120 -7.51 2.13 -17.84
C VAL A 120 -8.86 2.61 -17.34
N ARG A 121 -9.42 1.91 -16.36
CA ARG A 121 -10.66 2.25 -15.68
C ARG A 121 -10.41 2.35 -14.18
N ILE A 122 -11.26 3.10 -13.50
CA ILE A 122 -11.27 3.18 -12.05
C ILE A 122 -12.54 2.52 -11.54
N VAL A 123 -12.42 1.74 -10.47
CA VAL A 123 -13.53 1.24 -9.67
C VAL A 123 -13.40 1.78 -8.26
N ASP A 124 -14.53 1.98 -7.57
CA ASP A 124 -14.52 2.39 -6.18
C ASP A 124 -13.83 1.32 -5.30
N SER A 125 -12.84 1.73 -4.50
CA SER A 125 -12.13 0.80 -3.63
C SER A 125 -12.99 0.19 -2.52
N LEU A 126 -14.01 0.91 -2.01
CA LEU A 126 -14.92 0.42 -0.99
C LEU A 126 -15.94 -0.56 -1.57
N LEU A 127 -16.46 -0.32 -2.78
CA LEU A 127 -17.29 -1.31 -3.47
C LEU A 127 -16.48 -2.58 -3.79
N ALA A 128 -15.27 -2.42 -4.34
CA ALA A 128 -14.39 -3.56 -4.62
C ALA A 128 -14.03 -4.32 -3.33
N GLY A 129 -13.80 -3.61 -2.23
CA GLY A 129 -13.53 -4.19 -0.92
C GLY A 129 -14.73 -4.93 -0.33
N ALA A 130 -15.95 -4.39 -0.49
CA ALA A 130 -17.18 -5.02 -0.03
C ALA A 130 -17.43 -6.35 -0.74
N GLU A 131 -17.32 -6.36 -2.08
CA GLU A 131 -17.37 -7.59 -2.88
C GLU A 131 -16.27 -8.58 -2.49
N GLY A 132 -15.03 -8.11 -2.33
CA GLY A 132 -13.90 -8.93 -1.90
C GLY A 132 -14.06 -9.52 -0.49
N ALA A 133 -14.85 -8.88 0.38
CA ALA A 133 -15.18 -9.35 1.72
C ALA A 133 -16.43 -10.24 1.76
N GLY A 134 -17.10 -10.47 0.62
CA GLY A 134 -18.36 -11.21 0.56
C GLY A 134 -19.53 -10.48 1.24
N LEU A 135 -19.46 -9.15 1.31
CA LEU A 135 -20.51 -8.33 1.92
C LEU A 135 -21.67 -8.15 0.92
N ASP A 136 -22.84 -8.71 1.22
CA ASP A 136 -24.05 -8.45 0.41
C ASP A 136 -24.48 -6.98 0.57
N ILE A 137 -24.12 -6.13 -0.38
CA ILE A 137 -24.48 -4.71 -0.35
C ILE A 137 -25.88 -4.44 -0.93
N THR A 138 -26.55 -5.45 -1.50
CA THR A 138 -27.83 -5.31 -2.21
C THR A 138 -29.04 -5.45 -1.30
N GLY A 139 -28.91 -6.15 -0.18
CA GLY A 139 -29.99 -6.34 0.78
C GLY A 139 -30.49 -5.04 1.43
N HIS A 140 -31.67 -5.13 2.04
CA HIS A 140 -32.33 -4.00 2.72
C HIS A 140 -31.66 -3.56 4.03
N GLY A 141 -30.80 -4.40 4.62
CA GLY A 141 -30.06 -4.07 5.83
C GLY A 141 -28.83 -3.22 5.55
N ALA A 142 -28.61 -2.19 6.38
CA ALA A 142 -27.39 -1.39 6.32
C ALA A 142 -26.19 -2.22 6.80
N ARG A 143 -25.10 -2.18 6.04
CA ARG A 143 -23.85 -2.89 6.35
C ARG A 143 -22.68 -1.93 6.27
N MET A 144 -21.69 -2.11 7.14
CA MET A 144 -20.52 -1.22 7.19
C MET A 144 -19.25 -1.99 6.86
N LEU A 145 -18.39 -1.38 6.03
CA LEU A 145 -17.01 -1.79 5.79
C LEU A 145 -16.06 -0.74 6.35
N ALA A 146 -14.98 -1.19 6.99
CA ALA A 146 -13.85 -0.36 7.37
C ALA A 146 -12.55 -0.93 6.77
N ASP A 147 -12.00 -0.27 5.77
CA ASP A 147 -10.70 -0.55 5.16
C ASP A 147 -9.60 0.23 5.92
N ILE A 148 -8.84 -0.49 6.75
CA ILE A 148 -7.74 0.07 7.55
C ILE A 148 -6.42 -0.22 6.85
N GLY A 149 -5.94 0.77 6.09
CA GLY A 149 -4.65 0.74 5.43
C GLY A 149 -3.49 1.18 6.34
N ARG A 150 -2.32 1.34 5.70
CA ARG A 150 -1.11 1.86 6.37
C ARG A 150 -1.24 3.32 6.75
N ASP A 151 -1.69 4.16 5.83
CA ASP A 151 -1.72 5.62 6.01
C ASP A 151 -3.12 6.22 5.81
N SER A 152 -4.14 5.37 5.62
CA SER A 152 -5.52 5.80 5.47
C SER A 152 -6.49 4.79 6.06
N VAL A 153 -7.58 5.28 6.63
CA VAL A 153 -8.77 4.49 6.97
C VAL A 153 -9.91 4.99 6.10
N LYS A 154 -10.60 4.05 5.45
CA LYS A 154 -11.79 4.33 4.65
C LYS A 154 -12.95 3.55 5.24
N THR A 155 -14.09 4.19 5.39
CA THR A 155 -15.30 3.52 5.88
C THR A 155 -16.45 3.81 4.96
N ALA A 156 -17.29 2.82 4.68
CA ALA A 156 -18.55 3.01 3.98
C ALA A 156 -19.67 2.24 4.68
N VAL A 157 -20.87 2.83 4.64
CA VAL A 157 -22.13 2.16 4.93
C VAL A 157 -22.85 1.93 3.60
N PHE A 158 -23.27 0.69 3.37
CA PHE A 158 -23.98 0.24 2.18
C PHE A 158 -25.42 -0.10 2.50
N ALA A 159 -26.33 0.23 1.59
CA ALA A 159 -27.72 -0.23 1.60
C ALA A 159 -28.27 -0.19 0.17
N SER A 160 -29.17 -1.13 -0.17
CA SER A 160 -29.87 -1.16 -1.47
C SER A 160 -28.94 -1.06 -2.69
N GLY A 161 -27.75 -1.66 -2.61
CA GLY A 161 -26.77 -1.72 -3.69
C GLY A 161 -25.86 -0.49 -3.83
N GLY A 162 -25.97 0.50 -2.92
CA GLY A 162 -25.19 1.74 -2.98
C GLY A 162 -24.50 2.08 -1.67
N ILE A 163 -23.53 3.00 -1.75
CA ILE A 163 -22.92 3.66 -0.58
C ILE A 163 -23.86 4.78 -0.15
N ILE A 164 -24.34 4.72 1.10
CA ILE A 164 -25.23 5.73 1.70
C ILE A 164 -24.49 6.71 2.61
N ALA A 165 -23.31 6.32 3.10
CA ALA A 165 -22.40 7.18 3.85
C ALA A 165 -20.97 6.68 3.68
N GLU A 166 -20.01 7.59 3.59
CA GLU A 166 -18.59 7.26 3.54
C GLU A 166 -17.74 8.28 4.30
N SER A 167 -16.57 7.85 4.76
CA SER A 167 -15.57 8.71 5.37
C SER A 167 -14.17 8.25 4.98
N PHE A 168 -13.27 9.21 4.84
CA PHE A 168 -11.89 8.99 4.49
C PHE A 168 -10.99 9.78 5.45
N ALA A 169 -10.14 9.08 6.18
CA ALA A 169 -9.23 9.67 7.14
C ALA A 169 -7.78 9.32 6.77
N ARG A 170 -6.87 10.31 6.81
CA ARG A 170 -5.43 10.13 6.51
C ARG A 170 -4.62 9.76 7.75
N PHE A 171 -5.12 8.76 8.46
CA PHE A 171 -4.39 8.04 9.48
C PHE A 171 -4.55 6.55 9.21
N GLY A 172 -3.66 5.71 9.75
CA GLY A 172 -3.76 4.28 9.57
C GLY A 172 -2.80 3.55 10.50
N SER A 173 -2.46 2.31 10.16
CA SER A 173 -1.58 1.51 11.00
C SER A 173 -0.15 2.07 11.16
N SER A 174 0.28 3.03 10.33
CA SER A 174 1.55 3.76 10.53
C SER A 174 1.51 4.72 11.72
N ALA A 175 0.32 5.19 12.12
CA ALA A 175 0.15 5.96 13.35
C ALA A 175 0.41 5.09 14.59
N ALA A 176 -0.06 3.84 14.57
CA ALA A 176 0.28 2.87 15.61
C ALA A 176 1.79 2.57 15.65
N ASP A 177 2.45 2.44 14.49
CA ASP A 177 3.91 2.27 14.44
C ASP A 177 4.65 3.47 15.06
N ARG A 178 4.17 4.70 14.81
CA ARG A 178 4.72 5.90 15.47
C ARG A 178 4.49 5.88 16.97
N GLY A 179 3.29 5.53 17.43
CA GLY A 179 2.97 5.39 18.85
C GLY A 179 3.88 4.38 19.56
N ILE A 180 4.12 3.22 18.95
CA ILE A 180 5.07 2.21 19.47
C ILE A 180 6.48 2.80 19.58
N ARG A 181 6.95 3.54 18.57
CA ARG A 181 8.28 4.17 18.63
C ARG A 181 8.38 5.21 19.74
N THR A 182 7.35 6.03 19.91
CA THR A 182 7.27 7.04 20.98
C THR A 182 7.31 6.36 22.34
N PHE A 183 6.44 5.36 22.56
CA PHE A 183 6.41 4.58 23.80
C PHE A 183 7.77 3.97 24.14
N LEU A 184 8.44 3.35 23.17
CA LEU A 184 9.78 2.76 23.38
C LEU A 184 10.86 3.81 23.70
N ALA A 185 10.77 4.99 23.07
CA ALA A 185 11.71 6.07 23.32
C ALA A 185 11.53 6.67 24.72
N GLU A 186 10.27 6.85 25.16
CA GLU A 186 9.92 7.49 26.43
C GLU A 186 10.09 6.53 27.62
N GLU A 187 9.45 5.37 27.58
CA GLU A 187 9.41 4.42 28.71
C GLU A 187 10.67 3.56 28.78
N HIS A 188 11.27 3.25 27.63
CA HIS A 188 12.39 2.32 27.53
C HIS A 188 13.67 2.96 27.03
N ARG A 189 13.74 4.29 26.82
CA ARG A 189 14.92 4.98 26.26
C ARG A 189 15.49 4.24 25.04
N LEU A 190 14.62 3.67 24.22
CA LEU A 190 15.00 2.78 23.12
C LEU A 190 14.48 3.35 21.80
N LEU A 191 15.39 3.92 21.02
CA LEU A 191 15.10 4.40 19.68
C LEU A 191 15.08 3.23 18.70
N VAL A 192 13.93 3.02 18.06
CA VAL A 192 13.77 2.00 17.01
C VAL A 192 13.27 2.59 15.70
N GLY A 193 13.66 1.94 14.59
CA GLY A 193 13.19 2.29 13.26
C GLY A 193 11.76 1.83 12.98
N ALA A 194 11.16 2.34 11.91
CA ALA A 194 9.79 1.99 11.50
C ALA A 194 9.58 0.48 11.26
N ARG A 195 10.59 -0.22 10.70
CA ARG A 195 10.52 -1.67 10.46
C ARG A 195 10.41 -2.47 11.76
N THR A 196 11.17 -2.08 12.78
CA THR A 196 11.12 -2.72 14.11
C THR A 196 9.76 -2.46 14.76
N ALA A 197 9.27 -1.23 14.71
CA ALA A 197 7.96 -0.87 15.26
C ALA A 197 6.82 -1.64 14.59
N GLU A 198 6.82 -1.76 13.26
CA GLU A 198 5.82 -2.54 12.52
C GLU A 198 5.88 -4.03 12.90
N ARG A 199 7.09 -4.58 13.07
CA ARG A 199 7.26 -5.96 13.55
C ARG A 199 6.67 -6.14 14.94
N LEU A 200 6.93 -5.20 15.86
CA LEU A 200 6.37 -5.24 17.21
C LEU A 200 4.85 -5.14 17.19
N LYS A 201 4.28 -4.23 16.40
CA LYS A 201 2.82 -4.11 16.18
C LYS A 201 2.20 -5.45 15.79
N LYS A 202 2.83 -6.19 14.88
CA LYS A 202 2.34 -7.51 14.41
C LYS A 202 2.57 -8.63 15.43
N SER A 203 3.41 -8.40 16.44
CA SER A 203 3.78 -9.39 17.45
C SER A 203 3.11 -9.14 18.82
N LEU A 204 2.17 -8.17 18.89
CA LEU A 204 1.42 -7.86 20.11
C LEU A 204 0.68 -9.12 20.58
N GLY A 205 0.99 -9.58 21.80
CA GLY A 205 0.49 -10.83 22.38
C GLY A 205 1.58 -11.78 22.90
N ALA A 206 2.86 -11.54 22.57
CA ALA A 206 3.97 -12.27 23.18
C ALA A 206 4.31 -11.71 24.58
N PRO A 207 4.53 -12.57 25.60
CA PRO A 207 4.70 -12.14 27.00
C PRO A 207 6.02 -11.41 27.29
N LEU A 208 7.02 -11.54 26.42
CA LEU A 208 8.30 -10.83 26.49
C LEU A 208 8.91 -10.79 25.09
N ILE A 209 9.28 -9.61 24.60
CA ILE A 209 9.88 -9.42 23.28
C ILE A 209 11.23 -8.73 23.44
N ARG A 210 12.29 -9.36 22.94
CA ARG A 210 13.62 -8.74 22.84
C ARG A 210 13.68 -7.78 21.66
N VAL A 211 13.93 -6.51 21.95
CA VAL A 211 13.93 -5.42 20.96
C VAL A 211 15.32 -4.83 20.83
N ASN A 212 15.82 -4.79 19.58
CA ASN A 212 17.08 -4.13 19.24
C ASN A 212 16.80 -2.70 18.79
N GLY A 213 17.57 -1.75 19.33
CA GLY A 213 17.48 -0.34 18.99
C GLY A 213 18.76 0.39 19.34
N ARG A 214 18.68 1.71 19.44
CA ARG A 214 19.73 2.56 20.00
C ARG A 214 19.26 3.12 21.31
N ASP A 215 20.15 3.17 22.29
CA ASP A 215 19.87 3.84 23.55
C ASP A 215 19.68 5.34 23.30
N ALA A 216 18.60 5.92 23.80
CA ALA A 216 18.24 7.32 23.55
C ALA A 216 19.23 8.30 24.19
N SER A 217 19.96 7.89 25.22
CA SER A 217 20.91 8.73 25.93
C SER A 217 22.31 8.65 25.31
N THR A 218 22.77 7.46 24.95
CA THR A 218 24.14 7.24 24.46
C THR A 218 24.24 7.12 22.94
N GLY A 219 23.14 6.84 22.24
CA GLY A 219 23.11 6.55 20.82
C GLY A 219 23.67 5.19 20.42
N LEU A 220 24.21 4.42 21.37
CA LEU A 220 24.84 3.13 21.12
C LEU A 220 23.79 2.02 20.90
N PRO A 221 24.09 0.99 20.07
CA PRO A 221 23.22 -0.16 19.91
C PRO A 221 22.97 -0.88 21.24
N VAL A 222 21.72 -1.19 21.54
CA VAL A 222 21.31 -1.93 22.75
C VAL A 222 20.14 -2.86 22.46
N SER A 223 20.05 -3.96 23.21
CA SER A 223 18.88 -4.83 23.26
C SER A 223 18.18 -4.64 24.61
N ARG A 224 16.84 -4.51 24.60
CA ARG A 224 16.03 -4.51 25.82
C ARG A 224 14.91 -5.53 25.69
N ASP A 225 14.58 -6.20 26.78
CA ASP A 225 13.43 -7.09 26.86
C ASP A 225 12.22 -6.28 27.32
N ILE A 226 11.13 -6.36 26.56
CA ILE A 226 9.94 -5.51 26.71
C ILE A 226 8.72 -6.41 26.87
N ARG A 227 7.92 -6.15 27.90
CA ARG A 227 6.65 -6.83 28.17
C ARG A 227 5.49 -6.02 27.63
#